data_AF-L8IKQ9-F1
#
_entry.id   AF-L8IKQ9-F1
#
_cell.length_a   1.000
_cell.length_b   1.000
_cell.length_c   1.000
_cell.angle_alpha   90.00
_cell.angle_beta   90.00
_cell.angle_gamma   90.00
#
_symmetry.space_group_name_H-M   'P 1'
#
loop_
_entity.id
_entity.type
_entity.pdbx_description
1 polymer ?
#
loop_
_entity_poly.entity_id
_entity_poly.type
_entity_poly.pdbx_seq_one_letter_code
_entity_poly.pdbx_strand_id
1 'polypeptide(L)'
;RSVLCGLDVEGTACPNPFSYVPRLLTMNSDRMTFFQRVKNMLYPLGLKYICQVSLTPYERMASELLQRDVSLVEILASGSVWLFRGDFVMDYPRPIMPNMVFIGGINCANRKPLSQV
;
A
#
# COMPACT_ATOMS: atom_id res chain seq x y z
N ARG A 1 -1.01 6.85 -2.63
CA ARG A 1 0.22 6.04 -2.45
C ARG A 1 0.01 5.16 -1.22
N SER A 2 0.15 3.83 -1.37
CA SER A 2 -0.07 2.84 -0.30
C SER A 2 0.78 3.09 0.95
N VAL A 3 0.29 2.56 2.08
CA VAL A 3 0.99 2.58 3.37
C VAL A 3 2.31 1.81 3.25
N LEU A 4 3.33 2.27 3.99
CA LEU A 4 4.64 1.62 4.01
C LEU A 4 4.50 0.15 4.42
N CYS A 5 5.34 -0.72 3.84
CA CYS A 5 5.44 -2.14 4.20
C CYS A 5 4.20 -3.02 3.98
N GLY A 6 3.20 -2.52 3.26
CA GLY A 6 2.03 -3.32 2.90
C GLY A 6 1.05 -3.54 4.06
N LEU A 7 1.11 -2.70 5.10
CA LEU A 7 0.13 -2.72 6.19
C LEU A 7 -1.29 -2.46 5.70
N ASP A 8 -1.46 -1.67 4.65
CA ASP A 8 -2.75 -1.47 3.98
C ASP A 8 -3.28 -2.78 3.39
N VAL A 9 -2.38 -3.56 2.80
CA VAL A 9 -2.72 -4.85 2.18
C VAL A 9 -3.04 -5.91 3.25
N GLU A 10 -2.28 -5.92 4.35
CA GLU A 10 -2.52 -6.82 5.49
C GLU A 10 -3.82 -6.47 6.22
N GLY A 11 -4.06 -5.19 6.51
CA GLY A 11 -5.27 -4.73 7.18
C GLY A 11 -6.54 -4.92 6.34
N THR A 12 -6.46 -4.79 5.02
CA THR A 12 -7.60 -5.06 4.11
C THR A 12 -7.79 -6.54 3.78
N ALA A 13 -6.91 -7.43 4.25
CA ALA A 13 -6.85 -8.83 3.85
C ALA A 13 -6.81 -9.02 2.32
N CYS A 14 -6.22 -8.07 1.60
CA CYS A 14 -6.15 -8.10 0.14
C CYS A 14 -5.02 -9.04 -0.34
N PRO A 15 -5.26 -9.90 -1.35
CA PRO A 15 -4.20 -10.74 -1.91
C PRO A 15 -3.03 -9.92 -2.48
N ASN A 16 -1.80 -10.31 -2.14
CA ASN A 16 -0.57 -9.60 -2.54
C ASN A 16 0.39 -10.49 -3.33
N PRO A 17 0.27 -10.57 -4.67
CA PRO A 17 1.12 -11.41 -5.49
C PRO A 17 2.51 -10.78 -5.70
N PHE A 18 3.45 -11.07 -4.79
CA PHE A 18 4.84 -10.57 -4.85
C PHE A 18 5.63 -11.00 -6.09
N SER A 19 5.21 -12.04 -6.80
CA SER A 19 5.90 -12.53 -7.99
C SER A 19 5.50 -11.80 -9.28
N TYR A 20 4.34 -11.14 -9.32
CA TYR A 20 3.77 -10.54 -10.54
C TYR A 20 3.62 -9.03 -10.46
N VAL A 21 3.45 -8.47 -9.26
CA VAL A 21 3.31 -7.01 -9.07
C VAL A 21 4.66 -6.43 -8.68
N PRO A 22 5.26 -5.54 -9.50
CA PRO A 22 6.54 -4.92 -9.18
C PRO A 22 6.49 -4.17 -7.84
N ARG A 23 7.49 -4.42 -6.98
CA ARG A 23 7.58 -3.78 -5.66
C ARG A 23 8.32 -2.46 -5.76
N LEU A 24 7.90 -1.51 -4.93
CA LEU A 24 8.58 -0.23 -4.79
C LEU A 24 10.08 -0.47 -4.50
N LEU A 25 10.95 0.35 -5.10
CA LEU A 25 12.42 0.29 -5.01
C LEU A 25 13.10 -0.87 -5.76
N THR A 26 12.35 -1.82 -6.35
CA THR A 26 12.95 -2.86 -7.21
C THR A 26 13.26 -2.37 -8.62
N MET A 27 12.64 -1.26 -9.04
CA MET A 27 12.71 -0.68 -10.38
C MET A 27 12.38 -1.67 -11.52
N ASN A 28 11.61 -2.72 -11.21
CA ASN A 28 11.13 -3.68 -12.20
C ASN A 28 9.94 -3.10 -12.98
N SER A 29 9.81 -3.52 -14.25
CA SER A 29 8.61 -3.29 -15.07
C SER A 29 7.53 -4.32 -14.75
N ASP A 30 6.32 -4.10 -15.28
CA ASP A 30 5.23 -5.09 -15.37
C ASP A 30 5.68 -6.45 -15.96
N ARG A 31 6.62 -6.42 -16.91
CA ARG A 31 7.23 -7.62 -17.50
C ARG A 31 8.54 -7.96 -16.79
N MET A 32 8.51 -8.99 -15.96
CA MET A 32 9.66 -9.51 -15.22
C MET A 32 10.11 -10.89 -15.70
N THR A 33 11.42 -11.08 -15.84
CA THR A 33 12.06 -12.40 -16.01
C THR A 33 12.01 -13.20 -14.72
N PHE A 34 12.25 -14.52 -14.78
CA PHE A 34 12.25 -15.38 -13.60
C PHE A 34 13.10 -14.85 -12.44
N PHE A 35 14.35 -14.47 -12.69
CA PHE A 35 15.24 -13.94 -11.66
C PHE A 35 14.78 -12.58 -11.10
N GLN A 36 14.17 -11.73 -11.94
CA GLN A 36 13.57 -10.48 -11.47
C GLN A 36 12.39 -10.76 -10.53
N ARG A 37 11.58 -11.77 -10.80
CA ARG A 37 10.47 -12.19 -9.92
C ARG A 37 10.97 -12.72 -8.59
N VAL A 38 12.03 -13.55 -8.61
CA VAL A 38 12.67 -14.04 -7.37
C VAL A 38 13.18 -12.87 -6.54
N LYS A 39 13.89 -11.92 -7.15
CA LYS A 39 14.34 -10.69 -6.47
C LYS A 39 13.16 -9.87 -5.93
N ASN A 40 12.08 -9.74 -6.72
CA ASN A 40 10.88 -9.00 -6.34
C ASN A 40 10.14 -9.63 -5.14
N MET A 41 10.21 -10.96 -4.99
CA MET A 41 9.69 -11.67 -3.83
C MET A 41 10.55 -11.55 -2.57
N LEU A 42 11.88 -11.50 -2.72
CA LEU A 42 12.81 -11.41 -1.58
C LEU A 42 12.90 -9.98 -1.01
N TYR A 43 12.77 -8.96 -1.87
CA TYR A 43 12.94 -7.57 -1.47
C TYR A 43 12.02 -7.11 -0.31
N PRO A 44 10.73 -7.46 -0.27
CA PRO A 44 9.84 -7.10 0.84
C PRO A 44 10.25 -7.69 2.19
N LEU A 45 10.99 -8.81 2.24
CA LEU A 45 11.36 -9.47 3.49
C LEU A 45 12.26 -8.56 4.35
N GLY A 46 13.29 -7.97 3.74
CA GLY A 46 14.17 -7.02 4.44
C GLY A 46 13.42 -5.74 4.84
N LEU A 47 12.55 -5.25 3.95
CA LEU A 47 11.76 -4.04 4.22
C LEU A 47 10.76 -4.25 5.38
N LYS A 48 10.16 -5.45 5.50
CA LYS A 48 9.27 -5.81 6.61
C LYS A 48 9.98 -5.69 7.95
N TYR A 49 11.22 -6.18 8.04
CA TYR A 49 12.02 -6.07 9.27
C TYR A 49 12.30 -4.61 9.65
N ILE A 50 12.73 -3.78 8.68
CA ILE A 50 12.97 -2.34 8.89
C ILE A 50 11.71 -1.63 9.39
N CYS A 51 10.56 -1.94 8.79
CA CYS A 51 9.29 -1.37 9.20
C CYS A 51 8.86 -1.81 10.59
N GLN A 52 9.02 -3.08 10.94
CA GLN A 52 8.67 -3.56 12.27
C GLN A 52 9.42 -2.75 13.33
N VAL A 53 10.73 -2.56 13.17
CA VAL A 53 11.55 -1.74 14.09
C VAL A 53 11.09 -0.28 14.11
N SER A 54 10.81 0.29 12.94
CA SER A 54 10.41 1.70 12.79
C SER A 54 8.99 2.00 13.31
N LEU A 55 8.10 1.00 13.29
CA LEU A 55 6.69 1.14 13.64
C LEU A 55 6.34 0.70 15.06
N THR A 56 7.19 -0.14 15.68
CA THR A 56 7.08 -0.52 17.11
C THR A 56 6.83 0.67 18.06
N PRO A 57 7.51 1.84 17.95
CA PRO A 57 7.21 2.97 18.84
C PRO A 57 5.80 3.53 18.67
N TYR A 58 5.25 3.51 17.45
CA TYR A 58 3.88 3.95 17.18
C TYR A 58 2.85 2.96 17.70
N GLU A 59 3.14 1.65 17.62
CA GLU A 59 2.32 0.61 18.25
C GLU A 59 2.22 0.83 19.77
N ARG A 60 3.35 1.08 20.44
CA ARG A 60 3.36 1.36 21.89
C ARG A 60 2.54 2.60 22.24
N MET A 61 2.73 3.69 21.49
CA MET A 61 1.97 4.92 21.69
C MET A 61 0.46 4.68 21.49
N ALA A 62 0.07 3.90 20.48
CA ALA A 62 -1.32 3.56 20.24
C ALA A 62 -1.91 2.71 21.37
N SER A 63 -1.15 1.74 21.90
CA SER A 63 -1.58 0.91 23.03
C SER A 63 -1.77 1.72 24.31
N GLU A 64 -0.87 2.66 24.59
CA GLU A 64 -0.98 3.57 25.73
C GLU A 64 -2.20 4.49 25.60
N LEU A 65 -2.43 5.05 24.41
CA LEU A 65 -3.56 5.95 24.17
C LEU A 65 -4.92 5.22 24.23
N LEU A 66 -4.99 4.02 23.65
CA LEU A 66 -6.20 3.21 23.60
C LEU A 66 -6.42 2.37 24.86
N GLN A 67 -5.45 2.35 25.79
CA GLN A 67 -5.50 1.58 27.04
C GLN A 67 -5.72 0.08 26.81
N ARG A 68 -5.22 -0.45 25.70
CA ARG A 68 -5.26 -1.87 25.35
C ARG A 68 -4.12 -2.21 24.40
N ASP A 69 -3.62 -3.44 24.44
CA ASP A 69 -2.65 -3.91 23.46
C ASP A 69 -3.29 -3.93 22.06
N VAL A 70 -2.69 -3.19 21.13
CA VAL A 70 -3.12 -3.10 19.73
C VAL A 70 -1.93 -3.23 18.80
N SER A 71 -2.14 -3.94 17.69
CA SER A 71 -1.23 -3.86 16.55
C SER A 71 -1.68 -2.79 15.56
N LEU A 72 -0.74 -2.20 14.80
CA LEU A 72 -1.12 -1.26 13.73
C LEU A 72 -1.98 -1.93 12.66
N VAL A 73 -1.75 -3.21 12.38
CA VAL A 73 -2.54 -4.01 11.44
C VAL A 73 -3.98 -4.12 11.92
N GLU A 74 -4.22 -4.40 13.20
CA GLU A 74 -5.58 -4.48 13.77
C GLU A 74 -6.31 -3.13 13.71
N ILE A 75 -5.62 -2.04 14.05
CA ILE A 75 -6.19 -0.68 13.96
C ILE A 75 -6.62 -0.42 12.51
N LEU A 76 -5.75 -0.71 11.55
CA LEU A 76 -6.04 -0.53 10.13
C LEU A 76 -7.18 -1.45 9.66
N ALA A 77 -7.17 -2.72 10.07
CA ALA A 77 -8.19 -3.70 9.71
C ALA A 77 -9.60 -3.34 10.21
N SER A 78 -9.70 -2.55 11.29
CA SER A 78 -10.98 -2.06 11.79
C SER A 78 -11.68 -1.05 10.86
N GLY A 79 -10.97 -0.50 9.86
CA GLY A 79 -11.53 0.46 8.91
C GLY A 79 -12.53 -0.16 7.93
N SER A 80 -13.78 0.32 7.96
CA SER A 80 -14.84 -0.17 7.07
C SER A 80 -14.65 0.24 5.60
N VAL A 81 -14.08 1.43 5.35
CA VAL A 81 -13.84 1.98 4.00
C VAL A 81 -12.44 2.55 3.95
N TRP A 82 -11.72 2.26 2.86
CA TRP A 82 -10.36 2.68 2.64
C TRP A 82 -10.27 3.68 1.50
N LEU A 83 -9.86 4.92 1.81
CA LEU A 83 -9.71 5.98 0.82
C LEU A 83 -8.24 6.10 0.39
N PHE A 84 -7.94 5.70 -0.84
CA PHE A 84 -6.60 5.79 -1.42
C PHE A 84 -6.43 7.11 -2.17
N ARG A 85 -5.60 8.00 -1.63
CA ARG A 85 -5.15 9.20 -2.35
C ARG A 85 -4.17 8.81 -3.46
N GLY A 86 -4.72 8.41 -4.60
CA GLY A 86 -4.02 7.91 -5.79
C GLY A 86 -5.03 7.43 -6.81
N ASP A 87 -4.57 7.21 -8.04
CA ASP A 87 -5.39 6.67 -9.12
C ASP A 87 -4.74 5.36 -9.60
N PHE A 88 -5.57 4.38 -9.97
CA PHE A 88 -5.12 3.09 -10.46
C PHE A 88 -4.31 3.20 -11.76
N VAL A 89 -4.48 4.29 -12.52
CA VAL A 89 -3.72 4.57 -13.75
C VAL A 89 -2.21 4.71 -13.49
N MET A 90 -1.81 5.15 -12.29
CA MET A 90 -0.41 5.39 -11.93
C MET A 90 0.25 4.21 -11.20
N ASP A 91 -0.52 3.16 -10.91
CA ASP A 91 -0.06 1.99 -10.18
C ASP A 91 -0.15 0.73 -11.06
N TYR A 92 0.68 -0.28 -10.78
CA TYR A 92 0.58 -1.57 -11.46
C TYR A 92 -0.73 -2.27 -11.11
N PRO A 93 -1.33 -3.02 -12.06
CA PRO A 93 -2.56 -3.75 -11.81
C PRO A 93 -2.33 -4.79 -10.71
N ARG A 94 -3.15 -4.71 -9.66
CA ARG A 94 -3.11 -5.61 -8.51
C ARG A 94 -4.51 -5.84 -7.97
N PRO A 95 -4.75 -6.92 -7.21
CA PRO A 95 -6.02 -7.12 -6.53
C PRO A 95 -6.37 -5.93 -5.63
N ILE A 96 -7.65 -5.60 -5.56
CA ILE A 96 -8.24 -4.60 -4.68
C ILE A 96 -9.49 -5.18 -4.03
N MET A 97 -9.77 -4.77 -2.79
CA MET A 97 -10.97 -5.17 -2.07
C MET A 97 -12.13 -4.21 -2.36
N PRO A 98 -13.40 -4.67 -2.30
CA PRO A 98 -14.56 -3.84 -2.61
C PRO A 98 -14.73 -2.60 -1.72
N ASN A 99 -14.16 -2.60 -0.52
CA ASN A 99 -14.18 -1.47 0.41
C ASN A 99 -13.06 -0.44 0.18
N MET A 100 -12.26 -0.61 -0.88
CA MET A 100 -11.17 0.31 -1.24
C MET A 100 -11.62 1.26 -2.36
N VAL A 101 -11.53 2.57 -2.13
CA VAL A 101 -11.95 3.62 -3.06
C VAL A 101 -10.78 4.53 -3.40
N PHE A 102 -10.50 4.69 -4.69
CA PHE A 102 -9.47 5.60 -5.19
C PHE A 102 -10.02 7.02 -5.31
N ILE A 103 -9.43 7.94 -4.54
CA ILE A 103 -9.76 9.38 -4.53
C ILE A 103 -8.62 10.18 -5.17
N GLY A 104 -8.17 9.75 -6.34
CA GLY A 104 -7.20 10.47 -7.16
C GLY A 104 -7.72 11.85 -7.59
N GLY A 105 -6.80 12.78 -7.88
CA GLY A 105 -7.17 14.09 -8.46
C GLY A 105 -7.89 15.08 -7.53
N ILE A 106 -8.12 14.77 -6.25
CA ILE A 106 -8.79 15.66 -5.30
C ILE A 106 -8.09 17.01 -5.06
N ASN A 107 -6.80 17.13 -5.43
CA ASN A 107 -6.03 18.38 -5.30
C ASN A 107 -5.90 19.14 -6.64
N CYS A 108 -6.51 18.65 -7.72
CA CYS A 108 -6.47 19.35 -8.99
C CYS A 108 -7.31 20.63 -8.90
N ALA A 109 -6.78 21.75 -9.40
CA ALA A 109 -7.53 22.98 -9.58
C ALA A 109 -8.71 22.77 -10.57
N ASN A 110 -9.66 23.71 -10.58
CA ASN A 110 -10.81 23.66 -11.48
C ASN A 110 -10.41 23.30 -12.92
N ARG A 111 -11.12 22.34 -13.51
CA ARG A 111 -10.87 21.87 -14.88
C ARG A 111 -10.91 23.05 -15.84
N LYS A 112 -9.79 23.34 -16.49
CA LYS A 112 -9.81 24.16 -17.71
C LYS A 112 -10.39 23.30 -18.84
N PRO A 113 -11.25 23.85 -19.70
CA PRO A 113 -11.73 23.13 -20.88
C PRO A 113 -10.52 22.73 -21.73
N LEU A 114 -10.53 21.50 -22.23
CA LEU A 114 -9.52 21.02 -23.18
C LEU A 114 -9.67 21.81 -24.47
N SER A 115 -8.56 22.29 -25.05
CA SER A 115 -8.60 22.89 -26.38
C SER A 115 -9.02 21.82 -27.38
N GLN A 116 -10.12 22.04 -28.09
CA GLN A 116 -10.47 21.20 -29.24
C GLN A 116 -9.45 21.48 -30.34
N VAL A 117 -8.71 20.44 -30.73
CA VAL A 117 -7.90 20.39 -31.95
C VAL A 117 -8.66 19.56 -32.95
#